data_AF-A0A5K1B4I9-F1
#
_entry.id   AF-A0A5K1B4I9-F1
#
_cell.length_a   1.000
_cell.length_b   1.000
_cell.length_c   1.000
_cell.angle_alpha   90.00
_cell.angle_beta   90.00
_cell.angle_gamma   90.00
#
_symmetry.space_group_name_H-M   'P 1'
#
loop_
_entity.id
_entity.type
_entity.pdbx_description
1 polymer ?
#
loop_
_entity_poly.entity_id
_entity_poly.type
_entity_poly.pdbx_seq_one_letter_code
_entity_poly.pdbx_strand_id
1 'polypeptide(L)' 'YITVNETTSNNLFYYFIKSERNATEDPLIFWLTGGPGCSGLSAIAFEI' A
#
# COMPACT_ATOMS: atom_id res chain seq x y z
N TYR A 1 0.76 9.85 -2.50
CA TYR A 1 -0.30 9.65 -3.50
C TYR A 1 0.33 9.48 -4.86
N ILE A 2 -0.27 8.66 -5.71
CA ILE A 2 0.12 8.45 -7.12
C ILE A 2 -1.14 8.71 -7.97
N THR A 3 -1.03 9.58 -8.97
CA THR A 3 -2.12 9.82 -9.92
C THR A 3 -2.23 8.63 -10.87
N VAL A 4 -3.42 8.03 -10.94
CA VAL A 4 -3.71 6.87 -11.79
C VAL A 4 -4.61 7.21 -12.96
N ASN A 5 -5.25 8.38 -12.93
CA ASN A 5 -6.00 8.93 -14.04
C ASN A 5 -5.95 10.46 -13.97
N GLU A 6 -5.32 11.09 -14.95
CA GLU A 6 -5.15 12.54 -15.03
C GLU A 6 -6.48 13.26 -15.35
N THR A 7 -7.27 12.70 -16.27
CA THR A 7 -8.55 13.29 -16.72
C THR A 7 -9.56 13.39 -15.57
N THR A 8 -9.66 12.36 -14.73
CA THR A 8 -10.55 12.36 -13.57
C THR A 8 -9.86 12.83 -12.30
N SER A 9 -8.56 13.13 -12.35
CA SER A 9 -7.74 13.47 -11.18
C SER A 9 -7.81 12.42 -10.06
N ASN A 10 -7.93 11.13 -10.43
CA ASN A 10 -7.98 10.04 -9.45
C ASN A 10 -6.58 9.73 -8.93
N ASN A 11 -6.46 9.61 -7.61
CA ASN A 11 -5.20 9.37 -6.92
C ASN A 11 -5.32 8.15 -6.01
N LEU A 12 -4.30 7.30 -5.99
CA LEU A 12 -4.14 6.23 -5.01
C LEU A 12 -3.18 6.65 -3.91
N PHE A 13 -3.53 6.33 -2.67
CA PHE A 13 -2.64 6.45 -1.51
C PHE A 13 -1.95 5.11 -1.26
N TYR A 14 -0.72 5.14 -0.75
CA TYR A 14 0.02 3.94 -0.36
C TYR A 14 0.86 4.23 0.89
N TYR A 15 1.09 3.19 1.70
CA TYR A 15 2.12 3.17 2.73
C TYR A 15 3.29 2.33 2.22
N PHE A 16 4.52 2.82 2.40
CA PHE A 16 5.73 2.07 2.11
C PHE A 16 6.52 1.90 3.40
N ILE A 17 6.66 0.66 3.83
CA ILE A 17 7.37 0.28 5.05
C ILE A 17 8.60 -0.51 4.62
N LYS A 18 9.79 -0.09 5.05
CA LYS A 18 11.03 -0.78 4.74
C LYS A 18 11.20 -1.99 5.66
N SER A 19 11.79 -3.06 5.14
CA SER A 19 12.20 -4.19 5.97
C SER A 19 13.17 -3.73 7.06
N GLU A 20 13.00 -4.26 8.26
CA GLU A 20 13.89 -4.03 9.40
C GLU A 20 15.19 -4.85 9.32
N ARG A 21 15.25 -5.88 8.44
CA ARG A 21 16.43 -6.73 8.27
C ARG A 21 17.43 -6.15 7.26
N ASN A 22 17.16 -6.27 5.97
CA ASN A 22 17.96 -5.64 4.91
C ASN A 22 17.05 -5.19 3.77
N ALA A 23 16.59 -3.94 3.85
CA ALA A 23 15.66 -3.35 2.88
C ALA A 23 16.16 -3.32 1.42
N THR A 24 17.45 -3.59 1.16
CA THR A 24 18.02 -3.63 -0.20
C THR A 24 17.99 -5.04 -0.81
N GLU A 25 18.00 -6.08 0.02
CA GLU A 25 18.05 -7.49 -0.42
C GLU A 25 16.73 -8.24 -0.19
N ASP A 26 15.92 -7.79 0.78
CA ASP A 26 14.64 -8.40 1.10
C ASP A 26 13.62 -8.17 -0.03
N PRO A 27 12.70 -9.14 -0.26
CA PRO A 27 11.73 -9.04 -1.34
C PRO A 27 10.72 -7.92 -1.10
N LEU A 28 10.21 -7.34 -2.19
CA LEU A 28 9.10 -6.41 -2.14
C LEU A 28 7.78 -7.17 -1.97
N ILE A 29 7.03 -6.83 -0.93
CA ILE A 29 5.67 -7.35 -0.69
C ILE A 29 4.66 -6.26 -1.05
N PHE A 30 3.68 -6.62 -1.87
CA PHE A 30 2.54 -5.77 -2.18
C PHE A 30 1.27 -6.34 -1.55
N TRP A 31 0.65 -5.58 -0.66
CA TRP A 31 -0.50 -6.01 0.11
C TRP A 31 -1.77 -5.27 -0.30
N LEU A 32 -2.85 -6.02 -0.53
CA LEU A 32 -4.17 -5.49 -0.87
C LEU A 32 -5.20 -6.05 0.12
N THR A 33 -5.85 -5.18 0.88
CA THR A 33 -7.00 -5.54 1.71
C THR A 33 -8.24 -5.69 0.81
N GLY A 34 -9.06 -6.71 1.08
CA GLY A 34 -10.24 -7.04 0.28
C GLY A 34 -11.48 -6.18 0.59
N GLY A 35 -12.67 -6.78 0.44
CA GLY A 35 -13.95 -6.11 0.64
C GLY A 35 -14.71 -5.89 -0.67
N PRO A 36 -15.32 -4.72 -0.85
CA PRO A 36 -14.67 -3.64 -1.61
C PRO A 36 -14.67 -2.32 -0.82
N GLY A 37 -13.69 -1.45 -1.08
CA GLY A 37 -13.61 -0.12 -0.46
C GLY A 37 -13.01 -0.07 0.95
N CYS A 38 -12.59 -1.22 1.52
CA CYS A 38 -11.81 -1.22 2.74
C CYS A 38 -10.43 -0.58 2.49
N SER A 39 -9.98 0.24 3.43
CA SER A 39 -8.67 0.89 3.33
C SER A 39 -7.54 -0.11 3.58
N GLY A 40 -6.45 -0.01 2.81
CA GLY A 40 -5.21 -0.74 3.09
C GLY A 40 -4.58 -0.41 4.46
N LEU A 41 -5.03 0.66 5.13
CA LEU A 41 -4.65 0.94 6.52
C LEU A 41 -5.08 -0.18 7.47
N SER A 42 -6.18 -0.88 7.17
CA SER A 42 -6.65 -1.98 8.03
C SER A 42 -5.61 -3.10 8.17
N ALA A 43 -4.88 -3.41 7.09
CA ALA A 43 -3.80 -4.38 7.14
C ALA A 43 -2.73 -3.97 8.16
N ILE A 44 -2.36 -2.69 8.16
CA ILE A 44 -1.32 -2.14 9.05
C ILE A 44 -1.80 -2.08 10.51
N ALA A 45 -3.07 -1.78 10.74
CA ALA A 45 -3.60 -1.55 12.08
C ALA A 45 -4.07 -2.83 12.79
N PHE A 46 -4.47 -3.86 12.05
CA PHE A 46 -5.17 -5.02 12.61
C PHE A 46 -4.66 -6.39 12.14
N GLU A 47 -3.87 -6.47 11.07
CA GLU A 47 -3.47 -7.76 10.47
C GLU A 47 -1.97 -8.08 10.60
N ILE A 48 -1.12 -7.07 10.80
CA ILE A 48 0.32 -7.21 11.08
C ILE A 48 0.63 -7.08 12.57
#